data_AF-A0A484LIZ2-F1
#
_entry.id   AF-A0A484LIZ2-F1
#
_cell.length_a   1.000
_cell.length_b   1.000
_cell.length_c   1.000
_cell.angle_alpha   90.00
_cell.angle_beta   90.00
_cell.angle_gamma   90.00
#
_symmetry.space_group_name_H-M   'P 1'
#
loop_
_entity.id
_entity.type
_entity.pdbx_description
1 polymer ?
#
loop_
_entity_poly.entity_id
_entity_poly.type
_entity_poly.pdbx_seq_one_letter_code
_entity_poly.pdbx_strand_id
1 'polypeptide(L)'
;MVLSPVCYNLSSKELKAQVEYLAKEVAKLTKFKMTMVQTPEESEDEDDASSVVTIRTRNPEKSASDFKVDMPTFEGKNDPDDFLEWRRRENKSPMTSWNKMRALLKKKFLPENYIRENFAKLQHLRQGSRSVEEYNREFEELLL
;
A
#
# COMPACT_ATOMS: atom_id res chain seq x y z
N MET A 1 43.73 -8.82 36.51
CA MET A 1 42.54 -8.20 37.11
C MET A 1 41.38 -9.19 36.99
N VAL A 2 41.05 -9.92 38.04
CA VAL A 2 39.90 -10.84 38.05
C VAL A 2 38.70 -10.01 38.50
N LEU A 3 37.76 -9.72 37.59
CA LEU A 3 36.53 -9.01 37.96
C LEU A 3 35.76 -9.87 38.99
N SER A 4 35.34 -9.25 40.10
CA SER A 4 34.69 -9.94 41.22
C SER A 4 33.42 -10.69 40.75
N PRO A 5 33.12 -11.90 41.26
CA PRO A 5 31.92 -12.67 40.89
C PRO A 5 30.63 -11.86 40.99
N VAL A 6 30.57 -10.90 41.91
CA VAL A 6 29.40 -10.03 42.13
C VAL A 6 29.17 -9.09 40.94
N CYS A 7 30.23 -8.56 40.33
CA CYS A 7 30.14 -7.64 39.18
C CYS A 7 29.62 -8.34 37.91
N TYR A 8 30.08 -9.57 37.65
CA TYR A 8 29.55 -10.40 36.54
C TYR A 8 28.08 -10.77 36.73
N ASN A 9 27.67 -11.07 37.97
CA ASN A 9 26.28 -11.41 38.27
C ASN A 9 25.34 -10.20 38.15
N LEU A 10 25.78 -8.99 38.56
CA LEU A 10 25.00 -7.77 38.34
C LEU A 10 24.85 -7.47 36.84
N SER A 11 25.93 -7.50 36.07
CA SER A 11 25.90 -7.28 34.62
C SER A 11 25.04 -8.31 33.89
N SER A 12 25.09 -9.58 34.30
CA SER A 12 24.24 -10.64 33.73
C SER A 12 22.75 -10.43 34.04
N LYS A 13 22.42 -9.94 35.24
CA LYS A 13 21.04 -9.59 35.62
C LYS A 13 20.52 -8.38 34.84
N GLU A 14 21.36 -7.36 34.68
CA GLU A 14 21.02 -6.15 33.92
C GLU A 14 20.77 -6.47 32.45
N LEU A 15 21.64 -7.29 31.84
CA LEU A 15 21.49 -7.71 30.46
C LEU A 15 20.22 -8.54 30.24
N LYS A 16 19.88 -9.42 31.19
CA LYS A 16 18.61 -10.18 31.15
C LYS A 16 17.39 -9.26 31.25
N ALA A 17 17.43 -8.25 32.10
CA ALA A 17 16.35 -7.27 32.22
C ALA A 17 16.14 -6.50 30.91
N GLN A 18 17.22 -6.11 30.22
CA GLN A 18 17.14 -5.44 28.92
C GLN A 18 16.56 -6.34 27.82
N VAL A 19 16.99 -7.60 27.75
CA VAL A 19 16.44 -8.59 26.80
C VAL A 19 14.94 -8.81 27.06
N GLU A 20 14.54 -8.91 28.34
CA GLU A 20 13.13 -9.07 28.70
C GLU A 20 12.30 -7.84 28.34
N TYR A 21 12.83 -6.63 28.54
CA TYR A 21 12.19 -5.39 28.12
C TYR A 21 11.99 -5.34 26.60
N LEU A 22 13.04 -5.63 25.83
CA LEU A 22 12.96 -5.68 24.37
C LEU A 22 11.98 -6.74 23.89
N ALA A 23 11.93 -7.91 24.53
CA ALA A 23 10.96 -8.96 24.20
C ALA A 23 9.51 -8.49 24.42
N LYS A 24 9.26 -7.71 25.48
CA LYS A 24 7.94 -7.11 25.75
C LYS A 24 7.57 -6.07 24.68
N GLU A 25 8.50 -5.23 24.27
CA GLU A 25 8.26 -4.25 23.20
C GLU A 25 7.98 -4.93 21.85
N VAL A 26 8.74 -5.96 21.50
CA VAL A 26 8.49 -6.77 20.29
C VAL A 26 7.12 -7.44 20.36
N ALA A 27 6.71 -7.97 21.51
CA ALA A 27 5.40 -8.58 21.68
C ALA A 27 4.25 -7.56 21.53
N LYS A 28 4.40 -6.36 22.10
CA LYS A 28 3.44 -5.26 21.92
C LYS A 28 3.33 -4.86 20.46
N LEU A 29 4.46 -4.68 19.78
CA LEU A 29 4.49 -4.30 18.37
C LEU A 29 3.91 -5.42 17.49
N THR A 30 4.17 -6.68 17.81
CA THR A 30 3.60 -7.83 17.10
C THR A 30 2.08 -7.88 17.27
N LYS A 31 1.58 -7.65 18.49
CA LYS A 31 0.14 -7.58 18.75
C LYS A 31 -0.49 -6.42 17.98
N PHE A 32 0.12 -5.24 18.02
CA PHE A 32 -0.34 -4.08 17.26
C PHE A 32 -0.33 -4.34 15.75
N LYS A 33 0.73 -4.96 15.22
CA LYS A 33 0.83 -5.37 13.83
C LYS A 33 -0.27 -6.38 13.46
N MET A 34 -0.54 -7.38 14.30
CA MET A 34 -1.63 -8.32 14.08
C MET A 34 -2.99 -7.63 14.08
N THR A 35 -3.24 -6.68 15.00
CA THR A 35 -4.48 -5.89 15.01
C THR A 35 -4.63 -5.01 13.75
N MET A 36 -3.53 -4.44 13.26
CA MET A 36 -3.53 -3.66 12.01
C MET A 36 -3.69 -4.54 10.76
N VAL A 37 -3.32 -5.83 10.83
CA VAL A 37 -3.46 -6.82 9.73
C VAL A 37 -4.81 -7.55 9.79
N GLN A 38 -5.48 -7.56 10.94
CA GLN A 38 -6.78 -8.22 11.18
C GLN A 38 -7.95 -7.24 11.22
N THR A 39 -7.87 -6.07 10.59
CA THR A 39 -9.12 -5.43 10.16
C THR A 39 -9.82 -6.41 9.24
N PRO A 40 -11.06 -6.87 9.55
CA PRO A 40 -11.79 -7.71 8.63
C PRO A 40 -11.73 -7.05 7.26
N GLU A 41 -11.21 -7.79 6.28
CA GLU A 41 -11.66 -7.63 4.91
C GLU A 41 -13.17 -7.89 5.00
N GLU A 42 -13.93 -6.82 5.27
CA GLU A 42 -15.37 -6.83 5.09
C GLU A 42 -15.56 -7.24 3.64
N SER A 43 -16.22 -8.39 3.50
CA SER A 43 -16.69 -9.01 2.29
C SER A 43 -16.75 -8.03 1.13
N GLU A 44 -15.91 -8.28 0.13
CA GLU A 44 -16.12 -7.77 -1.21
C GLU A 44 -17.42 -8.42 -1.70
N ASP A 45 -18.56 -7.79 -1.41
CA ASP A 45 -19.77 -8.00 -2.20
C ASP A 45 -19.44 -7.49 -3.60
N GLU A 46 -19.12 -8.46 -4.47
CA GLU A 46 -18.99 -8.34 -5.91
C GLU A 46 -20.34 -7.91 -6.49
N ASP A 47 -20.54 -6.61 -6.62
CA ASP A 47 -21.52 -6.05 -7.55
C ASP A 47 -20.89 -4.83 -8.26
N ASP A 48 -20.08 -5.10 -9.26
CA ASP A 48 -20.06 -4.23 -10.43
C ASP A 48 -20.00 -5.11 -11.67
N ALA A 49 -21.14 -5.20 -12.34
CA ALA A 49 -21.27 -5.83 -13.62
C ALA A 49 -20.29 -5.15 -14.59
N SER A 50 -19.12 -5.77 -14.73
CA SER A 50 -18.24 -5.50 -15.86
C SER A 50 -19.06 -5.73 -17.12
N SER A 51 -19.40 -4.64 -17.80
CA SER A 51 -19.87 -4.69 -19.17
C SER A 51 -18.72 -5.22 -20.02
N VAL A 52 -18.55 -6.54 -20.01
CA VAL A 52 -17.74 -7.26 -20.98
C VAL A 52 -18.41 -7.02 -22.31
N VAL A 53 -17.91 -6.03 -23.04
CA VAL A 53 -18.28 -5.77 -24.43
C VAL A 53 -17.82 -6.99 -25.22
N THR A 54 -18.72 -7.97 -25.33
CA THR A 54 -18.62 -9.04 -26.31
C THR A 54 -18.76 -8.36 -27.67
N ILE A 55 -17.66 -8.27 -28.41
CA ILE A 55 -17.68 -7.87 -29.83
C ILE A 55 -18.48 -8.95 -30.57
N ARG A 56 -19.80 -8.77 -30.64
CA ARG A 56 -20.67 -9.40 -31.62
C ARG A 56 -20.76 -8.43 -32.79
N THR A 57 -20.00 -8.73 -33.83
CA THR A 57 -20.12 -8.11 -35.14
C THR A 57 -21.54 -8.33 -35.69
N ARG A 58 -22.32 -7.24 -35.83
CA ARG A 58 -23.42 -7.19 -36.79
C ARG A 58 -23.65 -5.77 -37.32
N ASN A 59 -23.68 -5.69 -38.65
CA ASN A 59 -23.75 -4.51 -39.52
C ASN A 59 -25.07 -3.69 -39.34
N PRO A 60 -25.12 -2.39 -39.73
CA PRO A 60 -25.94 -1.35 -39.12
C PRO A 60 -27.29 -1.12 -39.81
N GLU A 61 -28.26 -0.64 -39.05
CA GLU A 61 -29.42 0.08 -39.60
C GLU A 61 -29.64 1.42 -38.88
N LYS A 62 -29.85 2.42 -39.72
CA LYS A 62 -30.04 3.85 -39.47
C LYS A 62 -31.10 4.15 -38.38
N SER A 63 -30.78 5.07 -37.47
CA SER A 63 -31.71 6.16 -37.11
C SER A 63 -30.94 7.35 -36.52
N ALA A 64 -31.47 8.53 -36.77
CA ALA A 64 -30.81 9.81 -36.59
C ALA A 64 -30.73 10.24 -35.11
N SER A 65 -29.65 10.95 -34.79
CA SER A 65 -29.42 11.76 -33.57
C SER A 65 -29.66 11.04 -32.24
N ASP A 66 -28.68 10.24 -31.83
CA ASP A 66 -28.49 9.89 -30.43
C ASP A 66 -27.04 10.26 -30.07
N PHE A 67 -26.89 11.37 -29.36
CA PHE A 67 -25.60 11.94 -28.97
C PHE A 67 -24.99 11.06 -27.87
N LYS A 68 -24.55 9.86 -28.24
CA LYS A 68 -23.85 8.95 -27.34
C LYS A 68 -22.41 9.42 -27.21
N VAL A 69 -22.20 10.33 -26.26
CA VAL A 69 -20.86 10.62 -25.76
C VAL A 69 -20.41 9.37 -25.04
N ASP A 70 -19.51 8.61 -25.67
CA ASP A 70 -18.80 7.53 -24.98
C ASP A 70 -18.13 8.11 -23.71
N MET A 71 -18.23 7.37 -22.61
CA MET A 71 -17.54 7.69 -21.36
C MET A 71 -16.06 7.95 -21.68
N PRO A 72 -15.54 9.17 -21.46
CA PRO A 72 -14.15 9.46 -21.75
C PRO A 72 -13.27 8.52 -20.93
N THR A 73 -12.41 7.78 -21.62
CA THR A 73 -11.34 7.04 -20.96
C THR A 73 -10.47 8.05 -20.23
N PHE A 74 -10.31 7.92 -18.92
CA PHE A 74 -9.42 8.79 -18.17
C PHE A 74 -8.01 8.67 -18.73
N GLU A 75 -7.56 9.70 -19.45
CA GLU A 75 -6.32 9.73 -20.22
C GLU A 75 -5.06 9.92 -19.36
N GLY A 76 -5.17 9.66 -18.05
CA GLY A 76 -3.99 9.29 -17.25
C GLY A 76 -2.99 10.41 -17.01
N LYS A 77 -3.43 11.57 -16.52
CA LYS A 77 -2.53 12.34 -15.66
C LYS A 77 -2.44 11.56 -14.35
N ASN A 78 -1.23 11.23 -13.91
CA ASN A 78 -0.94 10.59 -12.61
C ASN A 78 -1.24 11.53 -11.43
N ASP A 79 -2.37 12.23 -11.50
CA ASP A 79 -2.83 13.21 -10.54
C ASP A 79 -4.09 12.63 -9.87
N PRO A 80 -4.01 12.32 -8.57
CA PRO A 80 -5.14 11.81 -7.81
C PRO A 80 -6.36 12.74 -7.83
N ASP A 81 -6.16 14.06 -7.88
CA ASP A 81 -7.24 15.05 -7.86
C ASP A 81 -7.96 15.06 -9.20
N ASP A 82 -7.24 15.04 -10.32
CA ASP A 82 -7.84 14.90 -11.66
C ASP A 82 -8.68 13.62 -11.78
N PHE A 83 -8.23 12.52 -11.16
CA PHE A 83 -8.97 11.26 -11.11
C PHE A 83 -10.25 11.38 -10.27
N LEU A 84 -10.22 12.07 -9.14
CA LEU A 84 -11.40 12.32 -8.30
C LEU A 84 -12.42 13.22 -9.02
N GLU A 85 -11.94 14.25 -9.72
CA GLU A 85 -12.76 15.15 -10.54
C GLU A 85 -13.43 14.43 -11.72
N TRP A 86 -12.67 13.60 -12.44
CA TRP A 86 -13.23 12.71 -13.48
C TRP A 86 -14.33 11.82 -12.89
N ARG A 87 -14.08 11.19 -11.74
CA ARG A 87 -15.04 10.27 -11.13
C ARG A 87 -16.35 10.97 -10.71
N ARG A 88 -16.27 12.24 -10.31
CA ARG A 88 -17.44 13.06 -9.99
C ARG A 88 -18.27 13.37 -11.24
N ARG A 89 -17.62 13.68 -12.36
CA ARG A 89 -18.27 13.92 -13.66
C ARG A 89 -18.96 12.68 -14.21
N GLU A 90 -18.37 11.51 -13.99
CA GLU A 90 -18.95 10.20 -14.34
C GLU A 90 -20.14 9.77 -13.45
N ASN A 91 -20.65 10.65 -12.57
CA ASN A 91 -21.73 10.36 -11.62
C ASN A 91 -21.51 9.10 -10.77
N LYS A 92 -20.25 8.70 -10.55
CA LYS A 92 -19.98 7.55 -9.67
C LYS A 92 -20.31 7.94 -8.24
N SER A 93 -20.80 6.98 -7.47
CA SER A 93 -21.15 7.20 -6.07
C SER A 93 -19.99 7.87 -5.30
N PRO A 94 -20.27 8.96 -4.57
CA PRO A 94 -19.26 9.62 -3.75
C PRO A 94 -18.70 8.64 -2.74
N MET A 95 -17.38 8.67 -2.57
CA MET A 95 -16.73 7.83 -1.57
C MET A 95 -16.91 8.45 -0.20
N THR A 96 -17.62 7.75 0.67
CA THR A 96 -17.90 8.17 2.04
C THR A 96 -16.89 7.65 3.05
N SER A 97 -16.06 6.67 2.67
CA SER A 97 -15.05 6.06 3.54
C SER A 97 -13.63 6.30 3.03
N TRP A 98 -12.74 6.69 3.95
CA TRP A 98 -11.30 6.82 3.71
C TRP A 98 -10.68 5.52 3.18
N ASN A 99 -11.10 4.36 3.70
CA ASN A 99 -10.58 3.06 3.28
C ASN A 99 -10.92 2.76 1.82
N LYS A 100 -12.17 3.05 1.42
CA LYS A 100 -12.61 2.88 0.02
C LYS A 100 -11.83 3.81 -0.92
N MET A 101 -11.59 5.05 -0.50
CA MET A 101 -10.78 5.99 -1.27
C MET A 101 -9.33 5.51 -1.41
N ARG A 102 -8.70 5.05 -0.33
CA ARG A 102 -7.35 4.50 -0.35
C ARG A 102 -7.23 3.28 -1.25
N ALA A 103 -8.16 2.33 -1.15
CA ALA A 103 -8.13 1.10 -1.94
C ALA A 103 -8.17 1.41 -3.44
N LEU A 104 -9.02 2.36 -3.86
CA LEU A 104 -9.15 2.71 -5.27
C LEU A 104 -7.98 3.51 -5.81
N LEU A 105 -7.44 4.45 -5.04
CA LEU A 105 -6.22 5.15 -5.43
C LEU A 105 -5.05 4.16 -5.55
N LYS A 106 -4.88 3.24 -4.59
CA LYS A 106 -3.87 2.17 -4.69
C LYS A 106 -4.05 1.32 -5.94
N LYS A 107 -5.27 0.84 -6.22
CA LYS A 107 -5.58 0.01 -7.39
C LYS A 107 -5.33 0.73 -8.72
N LYS A 108 -5.48 2.05 -8.75
CA LYS A 108 -5.32 2.84 -9.99
C LYS A 108 -3.90 3.34 -10.23
N PHE A 109 -3.16 3.63 -9.18
CA PHE A 109 -1.87 4.32 -9.30
C PHE A 109 -0.66 3.48 -8.87
N LEU A 110 -0.85 2.38 -8.14
CA LEU A 110 0.26 1.51 -7.75
C LEU A 110 0.30 0.24 -8.62
N PRO A 111 1.50 -0.16 -9.09
CA PRO A 111 1.69 -1.50 -9.64
C PRO A 111 1.29 -2.59 -8.64
N GLU A 112 0.73 -3.69 -9.13
CA GLU A 112 0.25 -4.80 -8.30
C GLU A 112 1.32 -5.36 -7.36
N ASN A 113 2.57 -5.43 -7.81
CA ASN A 113 3.69 -5.96 -7.04
C ASN A 113 4.47 -4.89 -6.27
N TYR A 114 4.05 -3.62 -6.28
CA TYR A 114 4.79 -2.47 -5.74
C TYR A 114 5.34 -2.73 -4.32
N ILE A 115 4.47 -3.17 -3.41
CA ILE A 115 4.83 -3.44 -2.01
C ILE A 115 5.84 -4.59 -1.92
N ARG A 116 5.62 -5.66 -2.69
CA ARG A 116 6.50 -6.84 -2.68
C ARG A 116 7.89 -6.49 -3.20
N GLU A 117 7.95 -5.74 -4.29
CA GLU A 117 9.20 -5.31 -4.92
C GLU A 117 9.96 -4.32 -4.04
N ASN A 118 9.28 -3.31 -3.47
CA ASN A 118 9.90 -2.36 -2.55
C ASN A 118 10.47 -3.09 -1.33
N PHE A 119 9.70 -4.03 -0.76
CA PHE A 119 10.17 -4.83 0.36
C PHE A 119 11.40 -5.67 -0.01
N ALA A 120 11.37 -6.35 -1.17
CA ALA A 120 12.52 -7.12 -1.65
C ALA A 120 13.75 -6.23 -1.83
N LYS A 121 13.61 -5.03 -2.40
CA LYS A 121 14.70 -4.06 -2.53
C LYS A 121 15.23 -3.60 -1.16
N LEU A 122 14.33 -3.24 -0.23
CA LEU A 122 14.68 -2.83 1.13
C LEU A 122 15.48 -3.92 1.89
N GLN A 123 15.10 -5.18 1.77
CA GLN A 123 15.82 -6.28 2.42
C GLN A 123 17.28 -6.42 1.99
N HIS A 124 17.56 -6.06 0.74
CA HIS A 124 18.90 -6.13 0.16
C HIS A 124 19.62 -4.77 0.16
N LEU A 125 18.95 -3.70 0.59
CA LEU A 125 19.53 -2.37 0.64
C LEU A 125 20.71 -2.34 1.63
N ARG A 126 21.86 -1.87 1.14
CA ARG A 126 23.11 -1.72 1.90
C ARG A 126 23.79 -0.46 1.42
N GLN A 127 24.35 0.34 2.33
CA GLN A 127 25.13 1.52 1.95
C GLN A 127 26.39 1.14 1.16
N GLY A 128 27.15 0.15 1.63
CA GLY A 128 28.38 -0.29 0.98
C GLY A 128 29.42 0.84 0.88
N SER A 129 29.94 1.06 -0.32
CA SER A 129 30.89 2.13 -0.64
C SER A 129 30.24 3.45 -1.10
N ARG A 130 28.90 3.53 -1.12
CA ARG A 130 28.16 4.74 -1.55
C ARG A 130 28.11 5.78 -0.44
N SER A 131 27.83 7.03 -0.83
CA SER A 131 27.60 8.11 0.12
C SER A 131 26.33 7.87 0.96
N VAL A 132 26.28 8.47 2.15
CA VAL A 132 25.11 8.36 3.04
C VAL A 132 23.89 8.98 2.37
N GLU A 133 24.06 10.10 1.66
CA GLU A 133 23.01 10.81 0.95
C GLU A 133 22.37 9.96 -0.15
N GLU A 134 23.20 9.19 -0.87
CA GLU A 134 22.72 8.32 -1.95
C GLU A 134 21.97 7.10 -1.40
N TYR A 135 22.48 6.50 -0.33
CA TYR A 135 21.78 5.42 0.38
C TYR A 135 20.44 5.89 0.96
N ASN A 136 20.42 7.06 1.62
CA ASN A 136 19.20 7.61 2.21
C ASN A 136 18.15 7.95 1.15
N ARG A 137 18.57 8.49 0.01
CA ARG A 137 17.65 8.78 -1.10
C ARG A 137 16.92 7.52 -1.58
N GLU A 138 17.67 6.43 -1.80
CA GLU A 138 17.07 5.16 -2.25
C GLU A 138 16.21 4.52 -1.16
N PHE A 139 16.63 4.62 0.11
CA PHE A 139 15.81 4.17 1.23
C PHE A 139 14.46 4.91 1.29
N GLU A 140 14.46 6.23 1.16
CA GLU A 140 13.24 7.05 1.15
C GLU A 140 12.34 6.73 -0.05
N GLU A 141 12.92 6.52 -1.23
CA GLU A 141 12.16 6.15 -2.44
C GLU A 141 11.41 4.82 -2.28
N LEU A 142 11.99 3.87 -1.56
CA LEU A 142 11.37 2.56 -1.32
C LEU A 142 10.32 2.55 -0.19
N LEU A 143 10.23 3.64 0.60
CA LEU A 143 9.26 3.78 1.70
C LEU A 143 7.96 4.50 1.32
N LEU A 144 7.93 5.16 0.16
CA LEU A 144 6.74 5.81 -0.39
C LEU A 144 5.67 4.78 -0.83
#